data_AF-A0A066VXS1-F1
#
_entry.id   AF-A0A066VXS1-F1
#
_cell.length_a   1.000
_cell.length_b   1.000
_cell.length_c   1.000
_cell.angle_alpha   90.00
_cell.angle_beta   90.00
_cell.angle_gamma   90.00
#
_symmetry.space_group_name_H-M   'P 1'
#
loop_
_entity.id
_entity.type
_entity.pdbx_description
1 polymer ?
#
loop_
_entity_poly.entity_id
_entity_poly.type
_entity_poly.pdbx_seq_one_letter_code
_entity_poly.pdbx_strand_id
1 'polypeptide(L)'
;MRVSNQEFLTRLEAQFAASKEKHTIFLTKKRLSTEYDLEGDAQMQEASASSSSPGHTLIFRVTDGNEDKKKRVKFSTLVKAPELEKFEILYLPLMKAQMANSLRKRDKAKERKVDKLLVAKKKEIDENGGKVKLAGVGRKRGAGHRKRQRAEKRASKVRKDKAIAHQPQQATARPSGASHQLAQAAQR
;
A
#
# COMPACT_ATOMS: atom_id res chain seq x y z
N MET A 1 23.28 21.88 1.07
CA MET A 1 23.37 22.85 -0.05
C MET A 1 22.03 22.91 -0.76
N ARG A 2 21.53 24.12 -1.08
CA ARG A 2 20.29 24.28 -1.84
C ARG A 2 20.59 24.37 -3.33
N VAL A 3 19.81 23.68 -4.15
CA VAL A 3 20.01 23.57 -5.61
C VAL A 3 18.71 23.80 -6.36
N SER A 4 18.81 24.16 -7.64
CA SER A 4 17.65 24.29 -8.54
C SER A 4 16.98 22.94 -8.79
N ASN A 5 15.72 22.94 -9.25
CA ASN A 5 14.95 21.70 -9.49
C ASN A 5 15.62 20.80 -10.54
N GLN A 6 16.17 21.39 -11.61
CA GLN A 6 16.84 20.63 -12.68
C GLN A 6 18.19 20.07 -12.20
N GLU A 7 18.97 20.89 -11.52
CA GLU A 7 20.26 20.47 -10.96
C GLU A 7 20.11 19.40 -9.88
N PHE A 8 19.00 19.41 -9.13
CA PHE A 8 18.67 18.36 -8.18
C PHE A 8 18.56 16.99 -8.87
N LEU A 9 17.88 16.93 -10.01
CA LEU A 9 17.67 15.68 -10.76
C LEU A 9 18.99 15.16 -11.34
N THR A 10 19.81 16.03 -11.94
CA THR A 10 21.10 15.62 -12.51
C THR A 10 22.08 15.13 -11.43
N ARG A 11 22.16 15.83 -10.29
CA ARG A 11 22.97 15.39 -9.14
C ARG A 11 22.45 14.08 -8.54
N LEU A 12 21.13 13.88 -8.52
CA LEU A 12 20.52 12.64 -8.05
C LEU A 12 20.89 11.45 -8.95
N GLU A 13 20.88 11.63 -10.28
CA GLU A 13 21.34 10.59 -11.22
C GLU A 13 22.81 10.25 -11.03
N ALA A 14 23.68 11.27 -10.89
CA ALA A 14 25.09 11.07 -10.60
C ALA A 14 25.30 10.30 -9.29
N GLN A 15 24.49 10.60 -8.26
CA GLN A 15 24.56 9.91 -6.97
C GLN A 15 24.13 8.44 -7.09
N PHE A 16 23.09 8.13 -7.87
CA PHE A 16 22.70 6.75 -8.15
C PHE A 16 23.77 5.98 -8.91
N ALA A 17 24.46 6.62 -9.87
CA ALA A 17 25.56 6.02 -10.59
C ALA A 17 26.76 5.70 -9.68
N ALA A 18 27.11 6.61 -8.77
CA ALA A 18 28.20 6.41 -7.81
C ALA A 18 27.86 5.37 -6.72
N SER A 19 26.58 5.22 -6.35
CA SER A 19 26.15 4.39 -5.21
C SER A 19 25.81 2.94 -5.58
N LYS A 20 26.15 2.47 -6.79
CA LYS A 20 25.77 1.13 -7.27
C LYS A 20 26.35 -0.02 -6.44
N GLU A 21 27.54 0.16 -5.87
CA GLU A 21 28.25 -0.92 -5.18
C GLU A 21 28.05 -0.90 -3.68
N LYS A 22 28.30 0.24 -3.01
CA LYS A 22 28.40 0.28 -1.54
C LYS A 22 27.87 1.56 -0.90
N HIS A 23 26.69 2.08 -1.26
CA HIS A 23 26.12 3.23 -0.53
C HIS A 23 24.58 3.20 -0.49
N THR A 24 24.01 3.74 0.60
CA THR A 24 22.57 3.93 0.74
C THR A 24 22.23 5.39 0.51
N ILE A 25 21.27 5.68 -0.36
CA ILE A 25 20.80 7.04 -0.61
C ILE A 25 19.49 7.23 0.15
N PHE A 26 19.46 8.24 1.02
CA PHE A 26 18.28 8.65 1.76
C PHE A 26 17.63 9.84 1.06
N LEU A 27 16.36 9.67 0.67
CA LEU A 27 15.52 10.72 0.11
C LEU A 27 14.39 11.05 1.08
N THR A 28 14.21 12.33 1.39
CA THR A 28 13.10 12.79 2.24
C THR A 28 12.32 13.88 1.52
N LYS A 29 10.99 13.74 1.47
CA LYS A 29 10.02 14.75 1.03
C LYS A 29 9.29 15.27 2.27
N LYS A 30 9.36 16.57 2.56
CA LYS A 30 8.64 17.21 3.68
C LYS A 30 7.96 18.48 3.21
N ARG A 31 6.82 18.83 3.81
CA ARG A 31 6.20 20.16 3.65
C ARG A 31 7.05 21.22 4.34
N LEU A 32 7.40 22.27 3.61
CA LEU A 32 7.98 23.46 4.19
C LEU A 32 6.82 24.29 4.76
N SER A 33 6.71 24.29 6.09
CA SER A 33 5.88 25.25 6.80
C SER A 33 6.49 26.63 6.59
N THR A 34 5.73 27.54 5.99
CA THR A 34 6.08 28.95 5.75
C THR A 34 6.48 29.70 7.01
N GLU A 35 6.16 29.18 8.19
CA GLU A 35 6.40 29.80 9.50
C GLU A 35 7.84 29.72 10.02
N TYR A 36 8.74 28.93 9.42
CA TYR A 36 10.00 28.55 10.10
C TYR A 36 11.31 28.97 9.43
N ASP A 37 11.29 29.58 8.24
CA ASP A 37 12.56 29.77 7.46
C ASP A 37 12.66 31.10 6.69
N LEU A 38 11.76 32.05 6.93
CA LEU A 38 12.01 33.46 6.62
C LEU A 38 12.51 34.10 7.92
N GLU A 39 13.82 34.07 8.12
CA GLU A 39 14.56 34.93 9.05
C GLU A 39 13.87 35.22 10.40
N GLY A 40 13.86 34.24 11.30
CA GLY A 40 13.90 34.53 12.74
C GLY A 40 12.83 35.44 13.32
N ASP A 41 11.54 35.20 13.03
CA ASP A 41 10.49 35.35 14.04
C ASP A 41 9.22 34.67 13.53
N ALA A 42 8.57 33.85 14.35
CA ALA A 42 7.30 33.23 14.00
C ALA A 42 6.20 34.31 14.06
N GLN A 43 6.05 35.10 13.00
CA GLN A 43 4.96 36.07 12.92
C GLN A 43 3.62 35.32 12.89
N MET A 44 2.88 35.37 14.00
CA MET A 44 1.46 35.04 14.04
C MET A 44 0.72 36.04 13.15
N GLN A 45 0.43 35.66 11.92
CA GLN A 45 -0.42 36.46 11.06
C GLN A 45 -1.87 36.27 11.51
N GLU A 46 -2.47 37.32 12.09
CA GLU A 46 -3.86 37.32 12.53
C GLU A 46 -4.82 36.92 11.40
N ALA A 47 -5.83 36.15 11.78
CA ALA A 47 -6.77 35.44 10.92
C ALA A 47 -7.80 36.35 10.20
N SER A 48 -7.33 37.37 9.48
CA SER A 48 -8.19 38.32 8.78
C SER A 48 -7.59 38.76 7.44
N ALA A 49 -7.53 37.86 6.46
CA ALA A 49 -7.57 38.22 5.04
C ALA A 49 -7.88 37.00 4.18
N SER A 50 -9.09 36.97 3.62
CA SER A 50 -9.47 36.09 2.52
C SER A 50 -8.47 36.17 1.36
N SER A 51 -7.66 35.13 1.13
CA SER A 51 -6.90 34.99 -0.12
C SER A 51 -6.42 33.55 -0.30
N SER A 52 -6.74 32.98 -1.45
CA SER A 52 -6.21 31.73 -2.06
C SER A 52 -5.16 31.00 -1.23
N SER A 53 -5.48 29.79 -0.72
CA SER A 53 -4.53 29.02 0.09
C SER A 53 -3.19 28.92 -0.65
N PRO A 54 -2.10 29.52 -0.16
CA PRO A 54 -0.83 29.42 -0.85
C PRO A 54 -0.43 27.94 -0.82
N GLY A 55 -0.47 27.31 -2.00
CA GLY A 55 -0.13 25.90 -2.15
C GLY A 55 1.22 25.64 -1.49
N HIS A 56 1.27 24.59 -0.67
CA HIS A 56 2.41 24.38 0.21
C HIS A 56 3.69 24.08 -0.58
N THR A 57 4.77 24.75 -0.23
CA THR A 57 6.10 24.45 -0.78
C THR A 57 6.61 23.14 -0.17
N LEU A 58 7.19 22.28 -1.00
CA LEU A 58 7.76 21.01 -0.58
C LEU A 58 9.28 21.08 -0.63
N ILE A 59 9.94 20.54 0.40
CA ILE A 59 11.39 20.35 0.41
C ILE A 59 11.73 18.89 0.14
N PHE A 60 12.59 18.67 -0.84
CA PHE A 60 13.23 17.39 -1.11
C PHE A 60 14.66 17.45 -0.63
N ARG A 61 15.11 16.46 0.15
CA ARG A 61 16.49 16.35 0.63
C ARG A 61 17.05 14.99 0.27
N VAL A 62 18.31 14.99 -0.12
CA VAL A 62 19.09 13.79 -0.48
C VAL A 62 20.34 13.75 0.36
N THR A 63 20.67 12.57 0.88
CA THR A 63 21.96 12.31 1.52
C THR A 63 22.43 10.88 1.28
N ASP A 64 23.74 10.69 1.16
CA ASP A 64 24.43 9.41 1.00
C ASP A 64 24.71 8.68 2.33
N GLY A 65 24.33 9.27 3.47
CA GLY A 65 24.47 8.66 4.79
C GLY A 65 25.92 8.45 5.26
N ASN A 66 26.91 9.03 4.58
CA ASN A 66 28.32 8.83 4.91
C ASN A 66 28.65 9.37 6.32
N GLU A 67 29.46 8.65 7.09
CA GLU A 67 29.85 9.03 8.45
C GLU A 67 30.75 10.27 8.45
N ASP A 68 31.62 10.38 7.44
CA ASP A 68 32.53 11.50 7.23
C ASP A 68 31.76 12.76 6.80
N LYS A 69 31.52 13.68 7.75
CA LYS A 69 30.78 14.95 7.51
C LYS A 69 31.31 15.76 6.32
N LYS A 70 32.61 15.70 6.04
CA LYS A 70 33.27 16.45 4.95
C LYS A 70 33.02 15.83 3.57
N LYS A 71 32.87 14.50 3.49
CA LYS A 71 32.64 13.78 2.23
C LYS A 71 31.16 13.52 1.95
N ARG A 72 30.34 13.63 3.00
CA ARG A 72 28.89 13.39 2.95
C ARG A 72 28.19 14.34 1.99
N VAL A 73 27.65 13.79 0.91
CA VAL A 73 26.88 14.53 -0.07
C VAL A 73 25.51 14.88 0.50
N LYS A 74 25.18 16.18 0.52
CA LYS A 74 23.89 16.71 1.00
C LYS A 74 23.40 17.86 0.14
N PHE A 75 22.32 17.61 -0.60
CA PHE A 75 21.65 18.64 -1.38
C PHE A 75 20.14 18.57 -1.20
N SER A 76 19.50 19.73 -1.36
CA SER A 76 18.06 19.87 -1.20
C SER A 76 17.50 20.87 -2.20
N THR A 77 16.25 20.67 -2.61
CA THR A 77 15.53 21.58 -3.48
C THR A 77 14.18 21.95 -2.90
N LEU A 78 13.68 23.14 -3.25
CA LEU A 78 12.33 23.59 -2.89
C LEU A 78 11.46 23.62 -4.12
N VAL A 79 10.37 22.86 -4.07
CA VAL A 79 9.40 22.77 -5.16
C VAL A 79 8.13 23.46 -4.71
N LYS A 80 7.78 24.55 -5.42
CA LYS A 80 6.52 25.26 -5.20
C LYS A 80 5.36 24.43 -5.75
N ALA A 81 4.15 24.62 -5.21
CA ALA A 81 2.95 23.94 -5.67
C ALA A 81 2.71 23.95 -7.21
N PRO A 82 2.84 25.07 -7.94
CA PRO A 82 2.60 25.08 -9.40
C PRO A 82 3.67 24.35 -10.22
N GLU A 83 4.87 24.16 -9.67
CA GLU A 83 5.98 23.49 -10.36
C GLU A 83 6.07 22.00 -10.01
N LEU A 84 5.26 21.54 -9.04
CA LEU A 84 5.32 20.18 -8.52
C LEU A 84 5.02 19.13 -9.58
N GLU A 85 3.98 19.35 -10.39
CA GLU A 85 3.58 18.40 -11.42
C GLU A 85 4.69 18.22 -12.48
N LYS A 86 5.28 19.33 -12.92
CA LYS A 86 6.42 19.31 -13.86
C LYS A 86 7.62 18.58 -13.27
N PHE A 87 7.89 18.79 -11.97
CA PHE A 87 8.97 18.10 -11.27
C PHE A 87 8.69 16.60 -11.13
N GLU A 88 7.48 16.19 -10.77
CA GLU A 88 7.10 14.78 -10.57
C GLU A 88 7.14 13.98 -11.87
N ILE A 89 6.77 14.59 -13.00
CA ILE A 89 6.87 13.98 -14.34
C ILE A 89 8.31 13.57 -14.66
N LEU A 90 9.32 14.33 -14.24
CA LEU A 90 10.73 14.01 -14.48
C LEU A 90 11.32 13.12 -13.38
N TYR A 91 10.97 13.39 -12.12
CA TYR A 91 11.49 12.70 -10.94
C TYR A 91 11.04 11.24 -10.86
N LEU A 92 9.75 10.94 -11.11
CA LEU A 92 9.21 9.59 -10.93
C LEU A 92 9.79 8.57 -11.94
N PRO A 93 9.89 8.87 -13.25
CA PRO A 93 10.54 7.97 -14.21
C PRO A 93 12.01 7.73 -13.88
N LEU A 94 12.75 8.77 -13.50
CA LEU A 94 14.14 8.67 -13.07
C LEU A 94 14.26 7.68 -11.90
N MET A 95 13.46 7.87 -10.84
CA MET A 95 13.48 6.98 -9.68
C MET A 95 13.17 5.53 -10.07
N LYS A 96 12.12 5.32 -10.88
CA LYS A 96 11.73 3.99 -11.35
C LYS A 96 12.85 3.32 -12.16
N ALA A 97 13.48 4.06 -13.07
CA ALA A 97 14.56 3.55 -13.91
C ALA A 97 15.79 3.13 -13.09
N GLN A 98 16.22 3.98 -12.15
CA GLN A 98 17.40 3.71 -11.33
C GLN A 98 17.17 2.54 -10.35
N MET A 99 15.99 2.45 -9.72
CA MET A 99 15.68 1.36 -8.77
C MET A 99 15.32 0.03 -9.45
N ALA A 100 14.83 0.03 -10.68
CA ALA A 100 14.45 -1.21 -11.37
C ALA A 100 15.65 -2.16 -11.58
N ASN A 101 16.86 -1.62 -11.70
CA ASN A 101 18.07 -2.40 -11.93
C ASN A 101 18.67 -2.97 -10.64
N SER A 102 18.38 -2.40 -9.47
CA SER A 102 18.90 -2.86 -8.18
C SER A 102 18.01 -3.87 -7.47
N LEU A 103 16.72 -3.92 -7.81
CA LEU A 103 15.76 -4.83 -7.19
C LEU A 103 15.73 -6.20 -7.89
N ARG A 104 15.49 -7.26 -7.12
CA ARG A 104 15.30 -8.60 -7.68
C ARG A 104 14.09 -8.60 -8.61
N LYS A 105 14.26 -9.20 -9.80
CA LYS A 105 13.18 -9.35 -10.77
C LYS A 105 12.05 -10.16 -10.15
N ARG A 106 10.82 -9.76 -10.48
CA ARG A 106 9.62 -10.51 -10.09
C ARG A 106 9.60 -11.86 -10.78
N ASP A 107 9.51 -12.94 -10.02
CA ASP A 107 9.39 -14.31 -10.55
C ASP A 107 7.98 -14.59 -11.09
N LYS A 108 7.65 -13.98 -12.23
CA LYS A 108 6.34 -14.15 -12.90
C LYS A 108 6.03 -15.63 -13.19
N ALA A 109 7.05 -16.46 -13.38
CA ALA A 109 6.87 -17.91 -13.58
C ALA A 109 6.37 -18.60 -12.31
N LYS A 110 6.87 -18.21 -11.13
CA LYS A 110 6.42 -18.75 -9.84
C LYS A 110 4.99 -18.30 -9.54
N GLU A 111 4.68 -17.03 -9.74
CA GLU A 111 3.33 -16.49 -9.58
C GLU A 111 2.34 -17.19 -10.51
N ARG A 112 2.63 -17.29 -11.82
CA ARG A 112 1.77 -18.01 -12.77
C ARG A 112 1.58 -19.48 -12.43
N LYS A 113 2.60 -20.16 -11.88
CA LYS A 113 2.47 -21.54 -11.41
C LYS A 113 1.52 -21.63 -10.22
N VAL A 114 1.64 -20.71 -9.26
CA VAL A 114 0.73 -20.64 -8.10
C VAL A 114 -0.69 -20.35 -8.57
N ASP A 115 -0.89 -19.41 -9.48
CA ASP A 115 -2.21 -19.08 -10.03
C ASP A 115 -2.84 -20.26 -10.77
N LYS A 116 -2.08 -20.95 -11.63
CA LYS A 116 -2.55 -22.17 -12.31
C LYS A 116 -2.94 -23.26 -11.31
N LEU A 117 -2.15 -23.47 -10.25
CA LEU A 117 -2.46 -24.46 -9.21
C LEU A 117 -3.71 -24.06 -8.41
N LEU A 118 -3.90 -22.78 -8.11
CA LEU A 118 -5.09 -22.29 -7.42
C LEU A 118 -6.34 -22.42 -8.30
N VAL A 119 -6.25 -22.08 -9.58
CA VAL A 119 -7.35 -22.25 -10.55
C VAL A 119 -7.67 -23.73 -10.73
N ALA A 120 -6.67 -24.60 -10.88
CA ALA A 120 -6.87 -26.04 -10.99
C ALA A 120 -7.53 -26.61 -9.72
N LYS A 121 -7.09 -26.19 -8.53
CA LYS A 121 -7.71 -26.60 -7.27
C LYS A 121 -9.15 -26.10 -7.13
N LYS A 122 -9.45 -24.87 -7.58
CA LYS A 122 -10.83 -24.36 -7.59
C LYS A 122 -11.71 -25.19 -8.51
N LYS A 123 -11.27 -25.42 -9.76
CA LYS A 123 -11.99 -26.29 -10.72
C LYS A 123 -12.21 -27.70 -10.18
N GLU A 124 -11.18 -28.32 -9.59
CA GLU A 124 -11.32 -29.65 -8.98
C GLU A 124 -12.34 -29.64 -7.83
N ILE A 125 -12.36 -28.58 -7.02
CA ILE A 125 -13.36 -28.46 -5.95
C ILE A 125 -14.77 -28.31 -6.54
N ASP A 126 -14.94 -27.51 -7.59
CA ASP A 126 -16.23 -27.26 -8.24
C ASP A 126 -16.76 -28.54 -8.92
N GLU A 127 -15.93 -29.24 -9.69
CA GLU A 127 -16.26 -30.51 -10.36
C GLU A 127 -16.60 -31.63 -9.36
N ASN A 128 -16.01 -31.60 -8.17
CA ASN A 128 -16.31 -32.56 -7.10
C ASN A 128 -17.43 -32.08 -6.16
N GLY A 129 -18.24 -31.10 -6.58
CA GLY A 129 -19.40 -30.60 -5.84
C GLY A 129 -19.02 -29.95 -4.50
N GLY A 130 -17.94 -29.17 -4.48
CA GLY A 130 -17.42 -28.49 -3.29
C GLY A 130 -16.64 -29.40 -2.33
N LYS A 131 -16.43 -30.67 -2.69
CA LYS A 131 -15.79 -31.66 -1.81
C LYS A 131 -14.31 -31.83 -2.14
N VAL A 132 -13.44 -31.41 -1.22
CA VAL A 132 -12.00 -31.75 -1.25
C VAL A 132 -11.83 -33.27 -1.23
N LYS A 133 -11.22 -33.85 -2.28
CA LYS A 133 -10.82 -35.26 -2.34
C LYS A 133 -9.69 -35.52 -1.34
N LEU A 134 -9.85 -36.52 -0.48
CA LEU A 134 -8.81 -37.01 0.44
C LEU A 134 -8.02 -38.17 -0.20
N ALA A 135 -7.58 -37.99 -1.45
CA ALA A 135 -6.80 -39.02 -2.13
C ALA A 135 -5.48 -39.26 -1.37
N GLY A 136 -5.17 -40.52 -1.08
CA GLY A 136 -3.94 -40.92 -0.38
C GLY A 136 -3.98 -40.95 1.16
N VAL A 137 -5.08 -40.53 1.80
CA VAL A 137 -5.17 -40.53 3.28
C VAL A 137 -5.75 -41.85 3.80
N GLY A 138 -4.94 -42.90 3.78
CA GLY A 138 -5.25 -44.21 4.39
C GLY A 138 -6.35 -45.02 3.68
N ARG A 139 -6.49 -46.29 4.05
CA ARG A 139 -7.47 -47.22 3.44
C ARG A 139 -8.87 -47.06 4.04
N LYS A 140 -9.91 -47.47 3.30
CA LYS A 140 -11.32 -47.44 3.75
C LYS A 140 -11.55 -48.32 4.99
N ARG A 141 -10.84 -49.44 5.09
CA ARG A 141 -10.89 -50.40 6.20
C ARG A 141 -9.45 -50.81 6.58
N GLY A 142 -9.26 -51.31 7.80
CA GLY A 142 -7.98 -51.82 8.28
C GLY A 142 -6.93 -50.73 8.58
N ALA A 143 -5.65 -51.06 8.41
CA ALA A 143 -4.54 -50.15 8.71
C ALA A 143 -4.67 -48.82 7.93
N GLY A 144 -4.64 -47.70 8.66
CA GLY A 144 -4.84 -46.36 8.10
C GLY A 144 -6.28 -45.83 8.14
N HIS A 145 -7.27 -46.64 8.54
CA HIS A 145 -8.66 -46.19 8.68
C HIS A 145 -8.80 -45.03 9.69
N ARG A 146 -8.11 -45.09 10.83
CA ARG A 146 -8.13 -44.02 11.84
C ARG A 146 -7.55 -42.71 11.31
N LYS A 147 -6.54 -42.77 10.42
CA LYS A 147 -5.98 -41.58 9.75
C LYS A 147 -6.99 -40.98 8.78
N ARG A 148 -7.68 -41.84 8.01
CA ARG A 148 -8.77 -41.43 7.11
C ARG A 148 -9.92 -40.74 7.86
N GLN A 149 -10.44 -41.36 8.93
CA GLN A 149 -11.51 -40.76 9.75
C GLN A 149 -11.13 -39.37 10.29
N ARG A 150 -9.88 -39.20 10.75
CA ARG A 150 -9.38 -37.91 11.24
C ARG A 150 -9.36 -36.85 10.13
N ALA A 151 -8.95 -37.23 8.93
CA ALA A 151 -8.91 -36.32 7.79
C ALA A 151 -10.31 -35.95 7.29
N GLU A 152 -11.26 -36.90 7.27
CA GLU A 152 -12.66 -36.65 6.95
C GLU A 152 -13.30 -35.68 7.96
N LYS A 153 -13.06 -35.88 9.27
CA LYS A 153 -13.50 -34.94 10.32
C LYS A 153 -12.91 -33.54 10.12
N ARG A 154 -11.60 -33.42 9.87
CA ARG A 154 -10.94 -32.12 9.62
C ARG A 154 -11.51 -31.43 8.38
N ALA A 155 -11.69 -32.16 7.27
CA ALA A 155 -12.28 -31.61 6.05
C ALA A 155 -13.73 -31.14 6.30
N SER A 156 -14.52 -31.89 7.07
CA SER A 156 -15.90 -31.49 7.42
C SER A 156 -15.94 -30.22 8.28
N LYS A 157 -15.01 -30.06 9.23
CA LYS A 157 -14.91 -28.86 10.07
C LYS A 157 -14.57 -27.62 9.23
N VAL A 158 -13.54 -27.72 8.38
CA VAL A 158 -13.12 -26.63 7.49
C VAL A 158 -14.25 -26.19 6.55
N ARG A 159 -15.09 -27.13 6.08
CA ARG A 159 -16.28 -26.78 5.27
C ARG A 159 -17.32 -26.00 6.07
N LYS A 160 -17.59 -26.40 7.32
CA LYS A 160 -18.53 -25.68 8.20
C LYS A 160 -18.03 -24.27 8.50
N ASP A 161 -16.76 -24.13 8.87
CA ASP A 161 -16.16 -22.84 9.20
C ASP A 161 -16.20 -21.87 7.99
N LYS A 162 -15.96 -22.38 6.76
CA LYS A 162 -16.10 -21.59 5.53
C LYS A 162 -17.54 -21.22 5.20
N ALA A 163 -18.51 -22.12 5.42
CA ALA A 163 -19.92 -21.83 5.19
C ALA A 163 -20.43 -20.73 6.15
N ILE A 164 -19.96 -20.74 7.40
CA ILE A 164 -20.26 -19.70 8.40
C ILE A 164 -19.63 -18.37 7.98
N ALA A 165 -18.38 -18.37 7.52
CA ALA A 165 -17.70 -17.15 7.07
C ALA A 165 -18.28 -16.53 5.78
N HIS A 166 -18.89 -17.34 4.91
CA HIS A 166 -19.52 -16.90 3.66
C HIS A 166 -21.00 -16.55 3.80
N GLN A 167 -21.67 -16.84 4.92
CA GLN A 167 -22.99 -16.28 5.16
C GLN A 167 -22.84 -14.76 5.27
N PRO A 168 -23.45 -13.98 4.37
CA PRO A 168 -23.42 -12.53 4.47
C PRO A 168 -24.04 -12.13 5.81
N GLN A 169 -23.48 -11.10 6.45
CA GLN A 169 -23.96 -10.50 7.70
C GLN A 169 -25.34 -9.82 7.52
N GLN A 170 -26.33 -10.50 6.94
CA GLN A 170 -27.69 -10.02 6.74
C GLN A 170 -28.56 -10.12 8.00
N ALA A 171 -28.00 -10.51 9.15
CA ALA A 171 -28.76 -10.75 10.37
C ALA A 171 -28.63 -9.65 11.45
N THR A 172 -28.18 -8.44 11.13
CA THR A 172 -28.19 -7.30 12.09
C THR A 172 -28.65 -5.98 11.49
N ALA A 173 -29.60 -5.99 10.56
CA ALA A 173 -30.38 -4.80 10.20
C ALA A 173 -31.85 -5.06 10.55
N ARG A 174 -32.21 -4.85 11.82
CA ARG A 174 -33.62 -4.67 12.21
C ARG A 174 -34.07 -3.30 11.68
N PRO A 175 -35.17 -3.19 10.92
CA PRO A 175 -35.71 -1.88 10.55
C PRO A 175 -36.36 -1.25 11.78
N SER A 176 -35.68 -0.27 12.37
CA SER A 176 -36.28 0.68 13.31
C SER A 176 -37.01 1.75 12.51
N GLY A 177 -38.34 1.74 12.50
CA GLY A 177 -39.10 2.82 11.88
C GLY A 177 -40.53 2.45 11.50
N ALA A 178 -41.39 2.23 12.48
CA ALA A 178 -42.84 2.26 12.29
C ALA A 178 -43.51 2.80 13.56
N SER A 179 -43.27 4.09 13.82
CA SER A 179 -44.05 4.87 14.77
C SER A 179 -44.06 6.31 14.28
N HIS A 180 -45.06 6.69 13.49
CA HIS A 180 -45.74 7.99 13.53
C HIS A 180 -46.77 8.09 12.40
N GLN A 181 -47.96 8.58 12.78
CA GLN A 181 -49.10 9.05 11.96
C GLN A 181 -50.31 8.12 11.89
N LEU A 182 -51.19 8.26 12.88
CA LEU A 182 -52.64 8.15 12.76
C LEU A 182 -53.29 8.79 13.99
N ALA A 183 -53.34 10.12 13.97
CA ALA A 183 -54.11 10.92 14.92
C ALA A 183 -54.61 12.18 14.18
N GLN A 184 -55.64 12.00 13.35
CA GLN A 184 -56.51 13.08 12.86
C GLN A 184 -57.70 12.45 12.11
N ALA A 185 -58.71 12.01 12.87
CA ALA A 185 -60.05 11.72 12.37
C ALA A 185 -61.05 11.67 13.55
N ALA A 186 -61.17 12.78 14.27
CA ALA A 186 -62.25 13.01 15.22
C ALA A 186 -62.38 14.52 15.48
N GLN A 187 -62.95 15.23 14.51
CA GLN A 187 -63.63 16.52 14.68
C GLN A 187 -64.10 17.01 13.31
N ARG A 188 -65.31 16.58 12.94
CA ARG A 188 -66.41 17.37 12.35
C ARG A 188 -67.44 16.43 11.73
#